data_AF-A0A8S1ARR7-F1
#
_entry.id   AF-A0A8S1ARR7-F1
#
_cell.length_a   1.000
_cell.length_b   1.000
_cell.length_c   1.000
_cell.angle_alpha   90.00
_cell.angle_beta   90.00
_cell.angle_gamma   90.00
#
_symmetry.space_group_name_H-M   'P 1'
#
loop_
_entity.id
_entity.type
_entity.pdbx_description
1 polymer ?
#
loop_
_entity_poly.entity_id
_entity_poly.type
_entity_poly.pdbx_seq_one_letter_code
_entity_poly.pdbx_strand_id
1 'polypeptide(L)'
;MGTRLRAVKKDKTNKGIGGKGPGKLTDKVIQETTKFYGLAIRRHPDSLEDMKKEVWATYYHKCSSDKNPQHQFCPEGEDSSCKWRKAEAKNELDQFHHDKPHLISQVQVAIKPVFEDLSKDELLIRCIGAETQNNNESSNSFI
;
A
#
# COMPACT_ATOMS: atom_id res chain seq x y z
N MET A 1 5.38 6.94 4.84
CA MET A 1 3.99 6.40 4.88
C MET A 1 3.36 6.46 6.28
N GLY A 2 3.77 5.62 7.24
CA GLY A 2 3.07 5.46 8.53
C GLY A 2 2.81 6.74 9.32
N THR A 3 3.80 7.62 9.43
CA THR A 3 3.65 8.92 10.13
C THR A 3 2.55 9.78 9.52
N ARG A 4 2.48 9.87 8.18
CA ARG A 4 1.46 10.66 7.47
C ARG A 4 0.07 10.07 7.65
N LEU A 5 -0.08 8.75 7.58
CA LEU A 5 -1.37 8.09 7.84
C LEU A 5 -1.83 8.27 9.30
N ARG A 6 -0.91 8.25 10.27
CA ARG A 6 -1.24 8.55 11.67
C ARG A 6 -1.64 10.02 11.86
N ALA A 7 -1.04 10.94 11.11
CA ALA A 7 -1.44 12.34 11.10
C ALA A 7 -2.87 12.49 10.54
N VAL A 8 -3.16 11.89 9.39
CA VAL A 8 -4.52 11.85 8.80
C VAL A 8 -5.54 11.29 9.79
N LYS A 9 -5.24 10.16 10.45
CA LYS A 9 -6.08 9.54 11.49
C LYS A 9 -6.39 10.47 12.67
N LYS A 10 -5.45 11.35 13.03
CA LYS A 10 -5.56 12.27 14.19
C LYS A 10 -6.14 13.64 13.82
N ASP A 11 -6.23 13.95 12.53
CA ASP A 11 -6.78 15.20 12.05
C ASP A 11 -8.24 15.35 12.47
N LYS A 12 -8.56 16.47 13.12
CA LYS A 12 -9.90 16.76 13.66
C LYS A 12 -10.94 16.96 12.55
N THR A 13 -10.52 17.26 11.33
CA THR A 13 -11.40 17.36 10.15
C THR A 13 -11.86 15.98 9.67
N ASN A 14 -11.04 14.94 9.90
CA ASN A 14 -11.32 13.56 9.50
C ASN A 14 -12.10 12.77 10.57
N LYS A 15 -13.29 13.26 10.95
CA LYS A 15 -14.07 12.66 12.04
C LYS A 15 -14.55 11.24 11.71
N GLY A 16 -14.17 10.26 12.50
CA GLY A 16 -14.70 8.90 12.38
C GLY A 16 -13.97 8.01 11.36
N ILE A 17 -12.82 8.41 10.81
CA ILE A 17 -12.00 7.50 9.98
C ILE A 17 -11.24 6.46 10.81
N GLY A 18 -10.94 6.76 12.08
CA GLY A 18 -10.26 5.87 13.02
C GLY A 18 -11.22 5.04 13.88
N GLY A 19 -10.69 4.45 14.96
CA GLY A 19 -11.47 3.66 15.92
C GLY A 19 -11.59 2.18 15.57
N LYS A 20 -12.48 1.47 16.28
CA LYS A 20 -12.81 0.06 16.01
C LYS A 20 -13.91 0.00 14.95
N GLY A 21 -13.79 -0.93 14.00
CA GLY A 21 -14.82 -1.18 13.00
C GLY A 21 -14.25 -1.63 11.64
N PRO A 22 -15.06 -2.31 10.82
CA PRO A 22 -14.66 -2.71 9.47
C PRO A 22 -14.34 -1.49 8.62
N GLY A 23 -13.28 -1.59 7.81
CA GLY A 23 -12.88 -0.55 6.87
C GLY A 23 -12.33 0.74 7.50
N LYS A 24 -12.14 0.80 8.83
CA LYS A 24 -11.53 1.95 9.52
C LYS A 24 -10.01 1.96 9.37
N LEU A 25 -9.42 3.16 9.48
CA LEU A 25 -7.98 3.38 9.52
C LEU A 25 -7.39 2.98 10.89
N THR A 26 -7.35 1.67 11.15
CA THR A 26 -6.78 1.09 12.37
C THR A 26 -5.25 1.12 12.33
N ASP A 27 -4.60 0.96 13.49
CA ASP A 27 -3.12 0.92 13.53
C ASP A 27 -2.57 -0.28 12.75
N LYS A 28 -3.30 -1.40 12.72
CA LYS A 28 -2.97 -2.57 11.89
C LYS A 28 -2.98 -2.23 10.40
N VAL A 29 -4.03 -1.53 9.93
CA VAL A 29 -4.11 -1.07 8.53
C VAL A 29 -2.94 -0.13 8.20
N ILE A 30 -2.59 0.79 9.10
CA ILE A 30 -1.45 1.70 8.91
C ILE A 30 -0.13 0.93 8.83
N GLN A 31 0.08 -0.03 9.73
CA GLN A 31 1.29 -0.86 9.74
C GLN A 31 1.41 -1.70 8.47
N GLU A 32 0.35 -2.39 8.06
CA GLU A 32 0.32 -3.16 6.81
C GLU A 32 0.60 -2.26 5.61
N THR A 33 -0.07 -1.11 5.50
CA THR A 33 0.12 -0.15 4.39
C THR A 33 1.55 0.39 4.35
N THR A 34 2.15 0.67 5.51
CA THR A 34 3.54 1.13 5.61
C THR A 34 4.52 0.06 5.16
N LYS A 35 4.26 -1.21 5.53
CA LYS A 35 5.07 -2.35 5.09
C LYS A 35 5.04 -2.50 3.57
N PHE A 36 3.86 -2.46 2.96
CA PHE A 36 3.73 -2.59 1.51
C PHE A 36 4.37 -1.42 0.75
N TYR A 37 4.25 -0.19 1.26
CA TYR A 37 4.96 0.94 0.68
C TYR A 37 6.48 0.74 0.65
N GLY A 38 7.09 0.30 1.76
CA GLY A 38 8.53 0.02 1.80
C GLY A 38 8.93 -1.18 0.92
N LEU A 39 8.02 -2.13 0.72
CA LEU A 39 8.24 -3.26 -0.17
C LEU A 39 8.24 -2.86 -1.64
N ALA A 40 7.32 -1.98 -2.05
CA ALA A 40 7.27 -1.42 -3.41
C ALA A 40 8.58 -0.76 -3.82
N ILE A 41 9.19 0.00 -2.90
CA ILE A 41 10.48 0.64 -3.13
C ILE A 41 11.59 -0.41 -3.31
N ARG A 42 11.69 -1.38 -2.40
CA ARG A 42 12.76 -2.40 -2.43
C ARG A 42 12.66 -3.38 -3.60
N ARG A 43 11.44 -3.63 -4.11
CA ARG A 43 11.22 -4.56 -5.24
C ARG A 43 11.58 -3.97 -6.58
N HIS A 44 11.58 -2.65 -6.68
CA HIS A 44 11.74 -1.94 -7.95
C HIS A 44 12.87 -0.91 -7.88
N PRO A 45 14.10 -1.28 -7.46
CA PRO A 45 15.18 -0.34 -7.22
C PRO A 45 15.63 0.42 -8.46
N ASP A 46 15.28 -0.07 -9.65
CA ASP A 46 15.67 0.48 -10.94
C ASP A 46 14.48 1.01 -11.76
N SER A 47 13.25 0.94 -11.23
CA SER A 47 12.03 1.30 -11.97
C SER A 47 11.10 2.18 -11.14
N LEU A 48 11.17 3.49 -11.41
CA LEU A 48 10.30 4.48 -10.80
C LEU A 48 8.83 4.23 -11.12
N GLU A 49 8.54 3.82 -12.35
CA GLU A 49 7.20 3.49 -12.79
C GLU A 49 6.62 2.30 -12.02
N ASP A 50 7.41 1.23 -11.84
CA ASP A 50 6.92 0.05 -11.12
C ASP A 50 6.79 0.29 -9.62
N MET A 51 7.68 1.10 -9.01
CA MET A 51 7.48 1.60 -7.65
C MET A 51 6.12 2.30 -7.51
N LYS A 52 5.80 3.22 -8.44
CA LYS A 52 4.51 3.93 -8.41
C LYS A 52 3.34 2.98 -8.58
N LYS A 53 3.41 2.05 -9.54
CA LYS A 53 2.35 1.06 -9.78
C LYS A 53 2.12 0.22 -8.53
N GLU A 54 3.16 -0.30 -7.88
CA GLU A 54 2.99 -1.13 -6.68
C GLU A 54 2.51 -0.33 -5.45
N VAL A 55 2.93 0.93 -5.31
CA VAL A 55 2.39 1.85 -4.28
C VAL A 55 0.88 2.06 -4.50
N TRP A 56 0.45 2.33 -5.72
CA TRP A 56 -0.97 2.48 -6.05
C TRP A 56 -1.73 1.16 -5.97
N ALA A 57 -1.12 0.03 -6.33
CA ALA A 57 -1.70 -1.31 -6.15
C ALA A 57 -2.10 -1.52 -4.69
N THR A 58 -1.27 -1.09 -3.74
CA THR A 58 -1.58 -1.14 -2.30
C THR A 58 -2.84 -0.35 -1.96
N TYR A 59 -2.99 0.86 -2.50
CA TYR A 59 -4.19 1.69 -2.28
C TYR A 59 -5.45 1.00 -2.83
N TYR A 60 -5.42 0.62 -4.10
CA TYR A 60 -6.57 0.01 -4.78
C TYR A 60 -6.96 -1.33 -4.17
N HIS A 61 -5.98 -2.17 -3.81
CA HIS A 61 -6.22 -3.43 -3.12
C HIS A 61 -6.90 -3.25 -1.75
N LYS A 62 -6.66 -2.13 -1.05
CA LYS A 62 -7.35 -1.81 0.22
C LYS A 62 -8.76 -1.24 0.01
N CYS A 63 -9.02 -0.64 -1.15
CA CYS A 63 -10.33 -0.11 -1.54
C CYS A 63 -11.21 -1.14 -2.26
N SER A 64 -10.60 -2.23 -2.73
CA SER A 64 -11.25 -3.31 -3.48
C SER A 64 -12.27 -4.09 -2.65
N SER A 65 -13.38 -4.45 -3.28
CA SER A 65 -14.47 -5.26 -2.72
C SER A 65 -15.01 -6.21 -3.77
N ASP A 66 -15.83 -7.20 -3.39
CA ASP A 66 -16.46 -8.13 -4.34
C ASP A 66 -17.30 -7.40 -5.39
N LYS A 67 -18.00 -6.32 -4.99
CA LYS A 67 -18.86 -5.52 -5.89
C LYS A 67 -18.07 -4.56 -6.78
N ASN A 68 -16.86 -4.20 -6.37
CA ASN A 68 -16.00 -3.26 -7.07
C ASN A 68 -14.54 -3.69 -6.90
N PRO A 69 -14.09 -4.70 -7.67
CA PRO A 69 -12.72 -5.19 -7.60
C PRO A 69 -11.76 -4.15 -8.20
N GLN A 70 -10.67 -3.85 -7.49
CA GLN A 70 -9.70 -2.84 -7.88
C GLN A 70 -8.27 -3.40 -7.78
N HIS A 71 -7.91 -4.27 -8.72
CA HIS A 71 -6.63 -5.00 -8.76
C HIS A 71 -5.76 -4.65 -9.99
N GLN A 72 -6.03 -3.52 -10.63
CA GLN A 72 -5.42 -3.13 -11.92
C GLN A 72 -3.89 -3.00 -11.94
N PHE A 73 -3.26 -2.80 -10.78
CA PHE A 73 -1.79 -2.71 -10.66
C PHE A 73 -1.16 -3.90 -9.92
N CYS A 74 -1.97 -4.91 -9.57
CA CYS A 74 -1.43 -6.16 -9.07
C CYS A 74 -0.84 -6.96 -10.23
N PRO A 75 0.28 -7.70 -10.01
CA PRO A 75 0.82 -8.59 -11.03
C PRO A 75 -0.22 -9.64 -11.41
N GLU A 76 -0.28 -9.97 -12.69
CA GLU A 76 -1.21 -10.94 -13.25
C GLU A 76 -0.64 -12.37 -13.16
N GLY A 77 -1.50 -13.37 -13.36
CA GLY A 77 -1.10 -14.76 -13.42
C GLY A 77 -1.17 -15.52 -12.09
N GLU A 78 -0.97 -16.84 -12.18
CA GLU A 78 -1.11 -17.77 -11.05
C GLU A 78 -0.02 -17.61 -9.99
N ASP A 79 1.12 -17.02 -10.33
CA ASP A 79 2.21 -16.73 -9.39
C ASP A 79 1.99 -15.43 -8.62
N SER A 80 0.92 -14.68 -8.92
CA SER A 80 0.64 -13.41 -8.28
C SER A 80 0.48 -13.54 -6.76
N SER A 81 1.03 -12.61 -6.00
CA SER A 81 0.72 -12.54 -4.55
C SER A 81 -0.70 -12.01 -4.28
N CYS A 82 -1.37 -11.44 -5.29
CA CYS A 82 -2.76 -11.02 -5.19
C CYS A 82 -3.70 -12.22 -5.39
N LYS A 83 -4.47 -12.56 -4.35
CA LYS A 83 -5.41 -13.69 -4.41
C LYS A 83 -6.50 -13.51 -5.47
N TRP A 84 -6.93 -12.28 -5.73
CA TRP A 84 -7.93 -12.00 -6.76
C TRP A 84 -7.35 -12.24 -8.17
N ARG A 85 -6.13 -11.76 -8.45
CA ARG A 85 -5.43 -12.03 -9.73
C ARG A 85 -5.13 -13.52 -9.93
N LYS A 86 -4.85 -14.25 -8.85
CA LYS A 86 -4.74 -15.71 -8.89
C LYS A 86 -6.05 -16.39 -9.28
N ALA A 87 -7.16 -16.01 -8.66
CA ALA A 87 -8.48 -16.54 -9.00
C ALA A 87 -8.88 -16.17 -10.43
N GLU A 88 -8.56 -14.95 -10.88
CA GLU A 88 -8.73 -14.52 -12.28
C GLU A 88 -7.97 -15.43 -13.25
N ALA A 89 -6.68 -15.65 -13.01
CA ALA A 89 -5.86 -16.52 -13.86
C ALA A 89 -6.38 -17.97 -13.92
N LYS A 90 -7.00 -18.46 -12.84
CA LYS A 90 -7.57 -19.81 -12.75
C LYS A 90 -9.02 -19.92 -13.21
N ASN A 91 -9.66 -18.82 -13.59
CA ASN A 91 -11.09 -18.75 -13.88
C ASN A 91 -11.98 -19.15 -12.68
N GLU A 92 -11.58 -18.79 -11.46
CA GLU A 92 -12.24 -19.10 -10.18
C GLU A 92 -12.83 -17.83 -9.51
N LEU A 93 -13.04 -16.75 -10.27
CA LEU A 93 -13.55 -15.48 -9.73
C LEU A 93 -14.97 -15.56 -9.17
N ASP A 94 -15.78 -16.48 -9.68
CA ASP A 94 -17.14 -16.75 -9.22
C ASP A 94 -17.19 -17.26 -7.76
N GLN A 95 -16.11 -17.91 -7.32
CA GLN A 95 -15.95 -18.44 -5.96
C GLN A 95 -15.10 -17.52 -5.06
N PHE A 96 -14.55 -16.45 -5.62
CA PHE A 96 -13.66 -15.55 -4.88
C PHE A 96 -14.45 -14.53 -4.05
N HIS A 97 -14.05 -14.41 -2.78
CA HIS A 97 -14.55 -13.37 -1.88
C HIS A 97 -13.40 -12.66 -1.16
N HIS A 98 -13.53 -11.35 -0.97
CA HIS A 98 -12.56 -10.57 -0.22
C HIS A 98 -12.67 -10.85 1.29
N ASP A 99 -11.66 -11.54 1.84
CA ASP A 99 -11.59 -11.88 3.28
C ASP A 99 -11.60 -10.64 4.20
N LYS A 100 -11.00 -9.53 3.75
CA LYS A 100 -10.78 -8.33 4.54
C LYS A 100 -11.81 -7.26 4.15
N PRO A 101 -12.38 -6.52 5.13
CA PRO A 101 -13.25 -5.41 4.81
C PRO A 101 -12.47 -4.32 4.06
N HIS A 102 -13.03 -3.85 2.96
CA HIS A 102 -12.54 -2.71 2.21
C HIS A 102 -12.59 -1.44 3.07
N LEU A 103 -11.70 -0.49 2.79
CA LEU A 103 -11.72 0.81 3.46
C LEU A 103 -13.03 1.54 3.14
N ILE A 104 -13.67 2.15 4.13
CA ILE A 104 -14.88 2.94 3.86
C ILE A 104 -14.52 4.19 3.05
N SER A 105 -15.47 4.68 2.24
CA SER A 105 -15.27 5.84 1.35
C SER A 105 -14.57 7.03 2.04
N GLN A 106 -14.98 7.37 3.26
CA GLN A 106 -14.35 8.46 4.01
C GLN A 106 -12.86 8.23 4.30
N VAL A 107 -12.44 6.99 4.60
CA VAL A 107 -11.02 6.66 4.79
C VAL A 107 -10.30 6.71 3.46
N GLN A 108 -10.90 6.19 2.38
CA GLN A 108 -10.31 6.20 1.04
C GLN A 108 -9.98 7.63 0.58
N VAL A 109 -10.92 8.56 0.75
CA VAL A 109 -10.74 9.98 0.41
C VAL A 109 -9.66 10.62 1.29
N ALA A 110 -9.70 10.38 2.60
CA ALA A 110 -8.77 11.00 3.54
C ALA A 110 -7.30 10.57 3.33
N ILE A 111 -7.05 9.32 2.93
CA ILE A 111 -5.68 8.82 2.76
C ILE A 111 -5.15 8.97 1.33
N LYS A 112 -6.02 9.15 0.32
CA LYS A 112 -5.59 9.27 -1.09
C LYS A 112 -4.50 10.34 -1.30
N PRO A 113 -4.60 11.55 -0.71
CA PRO A 113 -3.54 12.56 -0.83
C PRO A 113 -2.18 12.10 -0.29
N VAL A 114 -2.16 11.19 0.70
CA VAL A 114 -0.90 10.63 1.22
C VAL A 114 -0.25 9.74 0.17
N PHE A 115 -1.02 8.96 -0.58
CA PHE A 115 -0.51 8.15 -1.69
C PHE A 115 -0.07 9.04 -2.85
N GLU A 116 -0.87 10.04 -3.23
CA GLU A 116 -0.51 11.00 -4.28
C GLU A 116 0.83 11.69 -3.97
N ASP A 117 1.01 12.18 -2.74
CA ASP A 117 2.26 12.84 -2.36
C ASP A 117 3.44 11.87 -2.29
N LEU A 118 3.25 10.65 -1.76
CA LEU A 118 4.32 9.65 -1.65
C LEU A 118 4.66 8.93 -2.97
N SER A 119 3.85 9.10 -4.00
CA SER A 119 4.09 8.56 -5.34
C SER A 119 4.68 9.59 -6.31
N LYS A 120 5.02 10.80 -5.85
CA LYS A 120 5.68 11.81 -6.68
C LYS A 120 7.08 11.38 -7.08
N ASP A 121 7.45 11.69 -8.32
CA ASP A 121 8.78 11.41 -8.88
C ASP A 121 9.89 12.00 -8.01
N GLU A 122 9.73 13.25 -7.57
CA GLU A 122 10.69 13.96 -6.73
C GLU A 122 11.04 13.22 -5.43
N LEU A 123 10.10 12.42 -4.90
CA LEU A 123 10.34 11.61 -3.72
C LEU A 123 10.91 10.24 -4.06
N LEU A 124 10.32 9.55 -5.04
CA LEU A 124 10.67 8.17 -5.35
C LEU A 124 12.00 8.04 -6.12
N ILE A 125 12.41 9.07 -6.89
CA ILE A 125 13.69 9.06 -7.60
C ILE A 125 14.88 8.93 -6.64
N ARG A 126 14.74 9.42 -5.41
CA ARG A 126 15.75 9.30 -4.34
C ARG A 126 15.91 7.87 -3.83
N CYS A 127 14.98 6.98 -4.17
CA CYS A 127 15.01 5.58 -3.80
C CYS A 127 15.60 4.70 -4.91
N ILE A 128 15.82 5.25 -6.12
CA ILE A 128 16.45 4.54 -7.22
C ILE A 128 17.94 4.32 -6.88
N GLY A 129 18.43 3.11 -7.09
CA GLY A 129 19.84 2.76 -6.84
C GLY A 129 20.24 2.78 -5.35
N ALA A 130 19.31 3.00 -4.41
CA ALA A 130 19.60 3.00 -2.97
C ALA A 130 20.08 1.62 -2.45
N GLU A 131 19.90 0.54 -3.22
CA GLU A 131 20.50 -0.78 -2.97
C GLU A 131 22.05 -0.77 -3.14
N THR A 132 22.65 0.27 -3.75
CA THR A 132 24.11 0.34 -3.97
C THR A 132 24.90 1.04 -2.85
N GLN A 133 24.24 1.53 -1.81
CA GLN A 133 24.95 1.96 -0.59
C GLN A 133 25.12 0.76 0.35
N ASN A 134 26.24 0.07 0.11
CA ASN A 134 26.91 -0.89 0.98
C ASN A 134 26.46 -0.83 2.45
N ASN A 135 25.93 -1.94 2.97
CA ASN A 135 25.66 -2.18 4.38
C ASN A 135 26.96 -2.41 5.20
N ASN A 136 28.00 -1.61 4.96
CA ASN A 136 29.28 -1.69 5.68
C ASN A 136 29.79 -0.31 6.15
N GLU A 137 28.90 0.54 6.65
CA GLU A 137 29.32 1.52 7.65
C GLU A 137 28.89 1.02 9.03
N SER A 138 29.75 0.12 9.50
CA SER A 138 30.07 -0.18 10.90
C SER A 138 29.12 0.33 11.97
N SER A 139 28.50 -0.63 12.66
CA SER A 139 28.22 -0.57 14.09
C SER A 139 29.38 0.10 14.85
N ASN A 140 29.20 1.35 15.28
CA ASN A 140 29.81 1.86 16.50
C ASN A 140 29.12 3.16 16.94
N SER A 141 28.16 3.01 17.85
CA SER A 141 28.17 3.86 19.04
C SER A 141 27.58 3.06 20.19
N PHE A 142 28.50 2.54 20.99
CA PHE A 142 28.28 1.95 22.30
C PHE A 142 28.02 3.12 23.27
N ILE A 143 26.93 3.01 24.04
CA ILE A 143 26.52 3.85 25.20
C ILE A 143 26.03 5.28 24.87
#